data_AF-A0A1V0HXV4-F1
#
_entry.id   AF-A0A1V0HXV4-F1
#
_cell.length_a   1.000
_cell.length_b   1.000
_cell.length_c   1.000
_cell.angle_alpha   90.00
_cell.angle_beta   90.00
_cell.angle_gamma   90.00
#
_symmetry.space_group_name_H-M   'P 1'
#
loop_
_entity.id
_entity.type
_entity.pdbx_description
1 polymer ?
#
loop_
_entity_poly.entity_id
_entity_poly.type
_entity_poly.pdbx_seq_one_letter_code
_entity_poly.pdbx_strand_id
1 'polypeptide(L)'
;MRYAWLATAAAVLSISGTVGICQDDGTPEGVAELSQQAASYRRIIAALSEESTQAEAVLQKTQERLRLALNALAEAEARFDRISQQQSEAEASGQAELSDLSGRIEAARAELTGREAELAALTARIETATDVAEAAEGAAEAARAARDAAGQETAELSEAVKQARAAAGAAQAERQEAEAALADIRSRLEAETARMAEAEAAFETVRAQTAEARAALETVEALREKHEAAARQAGSERSAAESRLADLRDAQERAVEAERAARERAAAAQEAADAAEAGAAALAQKIAAAEARHEGLLADGQEAEAALASLREELEAATAARDAAELARQEAEAAAEDGRARAATLVEEARVMAEERERAAEAKVVALEARAAQLAADIEAARRLLPATAAPMTEAADTAPPEPDAPALPPGTRPAFRAGAAPPAEAVARAVSEAPGLAEASQAERAELERLLGEGMCAPDALRTVFGGINRQTLVSLIRGLGRC
;
A
#
# COMPACT_ATOMS: atom_id res chain seq x y z
N MET A 1 39.95 -183.62 -45.12
CA MET A 1 39.81 -184.70 -44.09
C MET A 1 40.41 -185.99 -44.65
N ARG A 2 40.87 -186.92 -43.79
CA ARG A 2 41.13 -188.37 -44.01
C ARG A 2 41.63 -188.82 -45.42
N TYR A 3 42.89 -189.23 -45.61
CA TYR A 3 43.49 -190.54 -45.25
C TYR A 3 42.73 -191.79 -45.74
N ALA A 4 43.38 -192.65 -46.57
CA ALA A 4 43.63 -194.10 -46.29
C ALA A 4 44.20 -194.92 -47.49
N TRP A 5 45.38 -195.55 -47.30
CA TRP A 5 45.91 -196.84 -47.86
C TRP A 5 45.99 -197.08 -49.40
N LEU A 6 46.96 -197.76 -50.06
CA LEU A 6 48.09 -198.69 -49.80
C LEU A 6 47.90 -200.22 -50.00
N ALA A 7 48.86 -200.80 -50.76
CA ALA A 7 49.30 -202.23 -50.84
C ALA A 7 48.38 -203.24 -51.62
N THR A 8 48.84 -204.38 -52.18
CA THR A 8 50.14 -205.11 -52.14
C THR A 8 50.32 -206.11 -53.33
N ALA A 9 51.57 -206.45 -53.69
CA ALA A 9 52.11 -207.72 -54.31
C ALA A 9 51.42 -208.36 -55.57
N ALA A 10 52.08 -208.96 -56.58
CA ALA A 10 53.28 -209.83 -56.73
C ALA A 10 53.10 -211.29 -56.20
N ALA A 11 53.51 -212.39 -56.86
CA ALA A 11 54.03 -212.69 -58.21
C ALA A 11 54.05 -214.25 -58.46
N VAL A 12 54.91 -214.77 -59.36
CA VAL A 12 55.51 -216.15 -59.40
C VAL A 12 54.89 -217.27 -60.31
N LEU A 13 55.53 -217.51 -61.48
CA LEU A 13 56.03 -218.79 -62.11
C LEU A 13 55.09 -220.05 -62.32
N SER A 14 55.40 -221.14 -63.08
CA SER A 14 56.32 -221.46 -64.23
C SER A 14 56.26 -222.97 -64.63
N ILE A 15 56.51 -223.34 -65.92
CA ILE A 15 57.02 -224.66 -66.43
C ILE A 15 56.10 -225.92 -66.26
N SER A 16 56.09 -227.03 -67.03
CA SER A 16 56.78 -227.60 -68.24
C SER A 16 55.75 -228.44 -69.06
N GLY A 17 56.01 -229.24 -70.12
CA GLY A 17 57.22 -229.59 -70.91
C GLY A 17 57.54 -231.11 -70.98
N THR A 18 57.93 -231.63 -72.17
CA THR A 18 58.34 -233.04 -72.53
C THR A 18 57.23 -234.12 -72.62
N VAL A 19 57.17 -235.16 -73.51
CA VAL A 19 57.95 -235.76 -74.64
C VAL A 19 58.55 -237.18 -74.39
N GLY A 20 58.33 -238.12 -75.34
CA GLY A 20 58.89 -239.50 -75.44
C GLY A 20 57.79 -240.54 -75.74
N ILE A 21 57.75 -241.42 -76.76
CA ILE A 21 58.70 -242.11 -77.70
C ILE A 21 59.16 -243.52 -77.24
N CYS A 22 58.85 -244.53 -78.08
CA CYS A 22 59.52 -245.81 -78.41
C CYS A 22 58.46 -246.72 -79.13
N GLN A 23 58.72 -247.76 -79.92
CA GLN A 23 59.77 -248.23 -80.85
C GLN A 23 59.46 -249.74 -81.11
N ASP A 24 59.49 -250.16 -82.39
CA ASP A 24 60.03 -251.45 -82.92
C ASP A 24 59.50 -252.82 -82.41
N ASP A 25 59.74 -253.98 -83.04
CA ASP A 25 60.65 -254.41 -84.15
C ASP A 25 59.91 -255.16 -85.29
N GLY A 26 60.61 -255.53 -86.38
CA GLY A 26 60.08 -256.29 -87.52
C GLY A 26 61.03 -257.37 -88.10
N THR A 27 60.57 -258.12 -89.12
CA THR A 27 61.32 -259.20 -89.84
C THR A 27 60.93 -259.22 -91.37
N PRO A 28 61.46 -260.08 -92.28
CA PRO A 28 62.44 -259.55 -93.24
C PRO A 28 62.33 -260.05 -94.71
N GLU A 29 61.96 -259.19 -95.66
CA GLU A 29 62.27 -259.34 -97.10
C GLU A 29 62.05 -257.99 -97.83
N GLY A 30 62.82 -257.66 -98.89
CA GLY A 30 62.59 -256.45 -99.71
C GLY A 30 63.77 -255.48 -99.88
N VAL A 31 64.87 -255.91 -100.50
CA VAL A 31 66.15 -255.14 -100.62
C VAL A 31 66.10 -253.95 -101.63
N ALA A 32 64.91 -253.53 -102.09
CA ALA A 32 64.74 -252.45 -103.06
C ALA A 32 64.15 -251.15 -102.47
N GLU A 33 63.01 -251.25 -101.77
CA GLU A 33 62.19 -250.08 -101.38
C GLU A 33 62.84 -249.19 -100.31
N LEU A 34 63.64 -249.78 -99.40
CA LEU A 34 64.32 -249.07 -98.32
C LEU A 34 65.26 -247.95 -98.83
N SER A 35 65.80 -248.08 -100.05
CA SER A 35 66.63 -247.03 -100.67
C SER A 35 65.83 -245.74 -100.94
N GLN A 36 64.57 -245.89 -101.35
CA GLN A 36 63.66 -244.79 -101.68
C GLN A 36 63.07 -244.16 -100.40
N GLN A 37 62.80 -244.97 -99.39
CA GLN A 37 62.35 -244.52 -98.06
C GLN A 37 63.44 -243.71 -97.33
N ALA A 38 64.69 -244.19 -97.35
CA ALA A 38 65.83 -243.49 -96.75
C ALA A 38 66.16 -242.15 -97.43
N ALA A 39 65.81 -241.99 -98.71
CA ALA A 39 65.89 -240.71 -99.42
C ALA A 39 64.72 -239.75 -99.12
N SER A 40 63.56 -240.29 -98.70
CA SER A 40 62.41 -239.50 -98.24
C SER A 40 62.68 -238.85 -96.88
N TYR A 41 63.07 -239.65 -95.88
CA TYR A 41 63.28 -239.15 -94.52
C TYR A 41 64.33 -238.03 -94.42
N ARG A 42 65.38 -238.06 -95.24
CA ARG A 42 66.39 -236.97 -95.26
C ARG A 42 65.81 -235.62 -95.68
N ARG A 43 64.81 -235.58 -96.57
CA ARG A 43 64.13 -234.33 -96.97
C ARG A 43 63.22 -233.82 -95.86
N ILE A 44 62.51 -234.73 -95.18
CA ILE A 44 61.63 -234.41 -94.05
C ILE A 44 62.45 -233.84 -92.89
N ILE A 45 63.60 -234.44 -92.56
CA ILE A 45 64.52 -233.96 -91.52
C ILE A 45 65.10 -232.58 -91.89
N ALA A 46 65.49 -232.37 -93.15
CA ALA A 46 65.97 -231.07 -93.61
C ALA A 46 64.90 -229.97 -93.47
N ALA A 47 63.67 -230.22 -93.95
CA ALA A 47 62.56 -229.28 -93.84
C ALA A 47 62.21 -228.95 -92.38
N LEU A 48 62.16 -229.95 -91.49
CA LEU A 48 61.93 -229.73 -90.05
C LEU A 48 63.06 -228.92 -89.39
N SER A 49 64.31 -229.06 -89.83
CA SER A 49 65.41 -228.22 -89.33
C SER A 49 65.30 -226.76 -89.80
N GLU A 50 64.79 -226.55 -91.02
CA GLU A 50 64.53 -225.21 -91.56
C GLU A 50 63.34 -224.55 -90.84
N GLU A 51 62.24 -225.26 -90.61
CA GLU A 51 61.13 -224.78 -89.77
C GLU A 51 61.56 -224.48 -88.33
N SER A 52 62.41 -225.32 -87.72
CA SER A 52 62.96 -225.08 -86.38
C SER A 52 63.74 -223.76 -86.30
N THR A 53 64.64 -223.51 -87.25
CA THR A 53 65.43 -222.26 -87.27
C THR A 53 64.57 -221.02 -87.58
N GLN A 54 63.51 -221.16 -88.40
CA GLN A 54 62.54 -220.09 -88.59
C GLN A 54 61.73 -219.81 -87.31
N ALA A 55 61.32 -220.83 -86.56
CA ALA A 55 60.62 -220.68 -85.29
C ALA A 55 61.49 -219.99 -84.23
N GLU A 56 62.77 -220.35 -84.12
CA GLU A 56 63.74 -219.68 -83.23
C GLU A 56 63.95 -218.21 -83.60
N ALA A 57 64.08 -217.90 -84.90
CA ALA A 57 64.18 -216.51 -85.38
C ALA A 57 62.93 -215.68 -85.07
N VAL A 58 61.73 -216.28 -85.16
CA VAL A 58 60.46 -215.64 -84.74
C VAL A 58 60.41 -215.42 -83.22
N LEU A 59 60.92 -216.36 -82.42
CA LEU A 59 61.02 -216.23 -80.96
C LEU A 59 61.98 -215.11 -80.54
N GLN A 60 63.18 -215.03 -81.11
CA GLN A 60 64.10 -213.91 -80.84
C GLN A 60 63.49 -212.56 -81.23
N LYS A 61 62.91 -212.48 -82.43
CA LYS A 61 62.26 -211.26 -82.95
C LYS A 61 61.03 -210.82 -82.14
N THR A 62 60.35 -211.75 -81.47
CA THR A 62 59.25 -211.41 -80.54
C THR A 62 59.75 -211.02 -79.16
N GLN A 63 60.83 -211.63 -78.65
CA GLN A 63 61.50 -211.22 -77.41
C GLN A 63 62.10 -209.79 -77.52
N GLU A 64 62.76 -209.45 -78.63
CA GLU A 64 63.25 -208.09 -78.87
C GLU A 64 62.11 -207.06 -78.93
N ARG A 65 61.02 -207.38 -79.64
CA ARG A 65 59.81 -206.53 -79.68
C ARG A 65 59.21 -206.32 -78.29
N LEU A 66 59.14 -207.36 -77.47
CA LEU A 66 58.65 -207.26 -76.09
C LEU A 66 59.57 -206.38 -75.24
N ARG A 67 60.89 -206.53 -75.35
CA ARG A 67 61.86 -205.69 -74.64
C ARG A 67 61.81 -204.23 -75.06
N LEU A 68 61.63 -203.95 -76.36
CA LEU A 68 61.40 -202.58 -76.87
C LEU A 68 60.10 -201.99 -76.34
N ALA A 69 59.01 -202.76 -76.30
CA ALA A 69 57.72 -202.31 -75.77
C ALA A 69 57.79 -202.00 -74.26
N LEU A 70 58.50 -202.81 -73.46
CA LEU A 70 58.69 -202.57 -72.03
C LEU A 70 59.54 -201.32 -71.75
N ASN A 71 60.62 -201.10 -72.52
CA ASN A 71 61.39 -199.86 -72.43
C ASN A 71 60.54 -198.62 -72.81
N ALA A 72 59.74 -198.71 -73.88
CA ALA A 72 58.86 -197.63 -74.31
C ALA A 72 57.75 -197.31 -73.29
N LEU A 73 57.25 -198.31 -72.55
CA LEU A 73 56.30 -198.13 -71.46
C LEU A 73 56.95 -197.38 -70.28
N ALA A 74 58.12 -197.82 -69.82
CA ALA A 74 58.85 -197.14 -68.75
C ALA A 74 59.25 -195.70 -69.13
N GLU A 75 59.57 -195.44 -70.41
CA GLU A 75 59.76 -194.07 -70.91
C GLU A 75 58.47 -193.23 -70.90
N ALA A 76 57.29 -193.83 -71.10
CA ALA A 76 56.01 -193.14 -71.06
C ALA A 76 55.60 -192.80 -69.62
N GLU A 77 55.75 -193.74 -68.69
CA GLU A 77 55.54 -193.54 -67.25
C GLU A 77 56.46 -192.41 -66.72
N ALA A 78 57.76 -192.49 -67.02
CA ALA A 78 58.73 -191.45 -66.65
C ALA A 78 58.55 -190.11 -67.41
N ARG A 79 57.63 -190.00 -68.38
CA ARG A 79 57.17 -188.71 -68.94
C ARG A 79 55.91 -188.22 -68.22
N PHE A 80 54.98 -189.12 -67.92
CA PHE A 80 53.74 -188.81 -67.18
C PHE A 80 54.04 -188.22 -65.80
N ASP A 81 54.93 -188.83 -65.02
CA ASP A 81 55.30 -188.36 -63.68
C ASP A 81 55.87 -186.93 -63.71
N ARG A 82 56.73 -186.63 -64.70
CA ARG A 82 57.29 -185.28 -64.89
C ARG A 82 56.24 -184.25 -65.29
N ILE A 83 55.26 -184.62 -66.11
CA ILE A 83 54.15 -183.73 -66.49
C ILE A 83 53.25 -183.47 -65.27
N SER A 84 52.95 -184.50 -64.48
CA SER A 84 52.15 -184.36 -63.25
C SER A 84 52.85 -183.50 -62.19
N GLN A 85 54.16 -183.68 -62.01
CA GLN A 85 54.96 -182.80 -61.14
C GLN A 85 54.93 -181.34 -61.65
N GLN A 86 55.19 -181.10 -62.94
CA GLN A 86 55.14 -179.76 -63.54
C GLN A 86 53.77 -179.09 -63.40
N GLN A 87 52.67 -179.84 -63.49
CA GLN A 87 51.33 -179.33 -63.20
C GLN A 87 51.21 -178.89 -61.74
N SER A 88 51.61 -179.74 -60.79
CA SER A 88 51.52 -179.40 -59.35
C SER A 88 52.39 -178.19 -58.95
N GLU A 89 53.56 -178.03 -59.57
CA GLU A 89 54.45 -176.88 -59.36
C GLU A 89 53.87 -175.59 -59.97
N ALA A 90 53.25 -175.67 -61.16
CA ALA A 90 52.57 -174.54 -61.78
C ALA A 90 51.30 -174.11 -61.02
N GLU A 91 50.50 -175.05 -60.53
CA GLU A 91 49.32 -174.79 -59.69
C GLU A 91 49.72 -174.12 -58.36
N ALA A 92 50.77 -174.62 -57.70
CA ALA A 92 51.30 -174.01 -56.48
C ALA A 92 51.82 -172.59 -56.71
N SER A 93 52.53 -172.34 -57.83
CA SER A 93 53.00 -170.99 -58.19
C SER A 93 51.84 -170.04 -58.46
N GLY A 94 50.87 -170.45 -59.29
CA GLY A 94 49.70 -169.62 -59.61
C GLY A 94 48.84 -169.31 -58.39
N GLN A 95 48.69 -170.25 -57.45
CA GLN A 95 47.94 -170.00 -56.21
C GLN A 95 48.70 -169.09 -55.23
N ALA A 96 50.03 -169.08 -55.24
CA ALA A 96 50.84 -168.10 -54.51
C ALA A 96 50.70 -166.69 -55.11
N GLU A 97 50.77 -166.55 -56.44
CA GLU A 97 50.57 -165.26 -57.14
C GLU A 97 49.17 -164.68 -56.90
N LEU A 98 48.12 -165.51 -56.94
CA LEU A 98 46.76 -165.08 -56.59
C LEU A 98 46.65 -164.60 -55.13
N SER A 99 47.41 -165.21 -54.21
CA SER A 99 47.45 -164.76 -52.81
C SER A 99 48.15 -163.41 -52.62
N ASP A 100 49.26 -163.15 -53.34
CA ASP A 100 49.93 -161.84 -53.34
C ASP A 100 49.01 -160.75 -53.92
N LEU A 101 48.43 -161.00 -55.09
CA LEU A 101 47.53 -160.06 -55.76
C LEU A 101 46.30 -159.75 -54.91
N SER A 102 45.70 -160.75 -54.25
CA SER A 102 44.59 -160.52 -53.32
C SER A 102 45.01 -159.67 -52.11
N GLY A 103 46.19 -159.93 -51.53
CA GLY A 103 46.70 -159.13 -50.42
C GLY A 103 46.96 -157.66 -50.80
N ARG A 104 47.49 -157.44 -52.01
CA ARG A 104 47.74 -156.10 -52.57
C ARG A 104 46.46 -155.34 -52.92
N ILE A 105 45.41 -156.04 -53.36
CA ILE A 105 44.08 -155.45 -53.59
C ILE A 105 43.47 -154.98 -52.27
N GLU A 106 43.54 -155.77 -51.20
CA GLU A 106 43.02 -155.34 -49.88
C GLU A 106 43.85 -154.20 -49.27
N ALA A 107 45.19 -154.21 -49.44
CA ALA A 107 46.03 -153.09 -49.02
C ALA A 107 45.66 -151.78 -49.74
N ALA A 108 45.48 -151.82 -51.06
CA ALA A 108 45.07 -150.65 -51.84
C ALA A 108 43.66 -150.15 -51.49
N ARG A 109 42.74 -151.05 -51.12
CA ARG A 109 41.41 -150.69 -50.59
C ARG A 109 41.51 -149.96 -49.24
N ALA A 110 42.36 -150.46 -48.34
CA ALA A 110 42.61 -149.80 -47.06
C ALA A 110 43.22 -148.40 -47.24
N GLU A 111 44.20 -148.24 -48.13
CA GLU A 111 44.77 -146.91 -48.45
C GLU A 111 43.72 -145.96 -49.04
N LEU A 112 42.88 -146.44 -49.97
CA LEU A 112 41.86 -145.61 -50.63
C LEU A 112 40.81 -145.11 -49.63
N THR A 113 40.27 -145.99 -48.77
CA THR A 113 39.34 -145.58 -47.71
C THR A 113 39.99 -144.63 -46.69
N GLY A 114 41.29 -144.76 -46.44
CA GLY A 114 42.06 -143.80 -45.64
C GLY A 114 42.11 -142.41 -46.28
N ARG A 115 42.34 -142.32 -47.61
CA ARG A 115 42.33 -141.05 -48.36
C ARG A 115 40.94 -140.43 -48.44
N GLU A 116 39.88 -141.23 -48.57
CA GLU A 116 38.49 -140.75 -48.52
C GLU A 116 38.16 -140.10 -47.16
N ALA A 117 38.62 -140.71 -46.06
CA ALA A 117 38.49 -140.14 -44.71
C ALA A 117 39.30 -138.85 -44.52
N GLU A 118 40.54 -138.78 -45.04
CA GLU A 118 41.34 -137.54 -45.04
C GLU A 118 40.66 -136.41 -45.82
N LEU A 119 40.10 -136.70 -47.00
CA LEU A 119 39.38 -135.73 -47.82
C LEU A 119 38.12 -135.23 -47.11
N ALA A 120 37.31 -136.12 -46.52
CA ALA A 120 36.14 -135.73 -45.75
C ALA A 120 36.50 -134.82 -44.55
N ALA A 121 37.58 -135.13 -43.84
CA ALA A 121 38.07 -134.32 -42.72
C ALA A 121 38.64 -132.95 -43.17
N LEU A 122 39.18 -132.85 -44.39
CA LEU A 122 39.62 -131.58 -44.98
C LEU A 122 38.44 -130.73 -45.45
N THR A 123 37.43 -131.31 -46.09
CA THR A 123 36.19 -130.60 -46.49
C THR A 123 35.48 -130.00 -45.28
N ALA A 124 35.24 -130.79 -44.22
CA ALA A 124 34.60 -130.30 -42.99
C ALA A 124 35.40 -129.18 -42.30
N ARG A 125 36.73 -129.18 -42.43
CA ARG A 125 37.59 -128.08 -41.96
C ARG A 125 37.48 -126.81 -42.81
N ILE A 126 37.30 -126.94 -44.12
CA ILE A 126 37.11 -125.81 -45.04
C ILE A 126 35.73 -125.19 -44.82
N GLU A 127 34.69 -126.00 -44.66
CA GLU A 127 33.33 -125.55 -44.28
C GLU A 127 33.38 -124.77 -42.95
N THR A 128 33.91 -125.38 -41.88
CA THR A 128 34.06 -124.71 -40.57
C THR A 128 34.87 -123.40 -40.66
N ALA A 129 35.91 -123.35 -41.50
CA ALA A 129 36.71 -122.14 -41.68
C ALA A 129 35.96 -121.04 -42.47
N THR A 130 35.03 -121.42 -43.34
CA THR A 130 34.18 -120.50 -44.10
C THR A 130 33.12 -119.90 -43.19
N ASP A 131 32.41 -120.73 -42.41
CA ASP A 131 31.44 -120.29 -41.39
C ASP A 131 32.05 -119.27 -40.41
N VAL A 132 33.29 -119.51 -39.97
CA VAL A 132 34.03 -118.61 -39.06
C VAL A 132 34.45 -117.31 -39.76
N ALA A 133 34.75 -117.33 -41.07
CA ALA A 133 35.06 -116.14 -41.84
C ALA A 133 33.82 -115.26 -42.05
N GLU A 134 32.70 -115.84 -42.48
CA GLU A 134 31.43 -115.13 -42.66
C GLU A 134 30.94 -114.51 -41.33
N ALA A 135 31.03 -115.25 -40.23
CA ALA A 135 30.72 -114.74 -38.90
C ALA A 135 31.65 -113.59 -38.46
N ALA A 136 32.93 -113.63 -38.83
CA ALA A 136 33.89 -112.56 -38.52
C ALA A 136 33.65 -111.30 -39.37
N GLU A 137 33.27 -111.45 -40.65
CA GLU A 137 32.89 -110.32 -41.51
C GLU A 137 31.60 -109.66 -41.01
N GLY A 138 30.56 -110.43 -40.70
CA GLY A 138 29.32 -109.89 -40.11
C GLY A 138 29.55 -109.17 -38.77
N ALA A 139 30.45 -109.69 -37.93
CA ALA A 139 30.86 -109.01 -36.69
C ALA A 139 31.64 -107.71 -36.95
N ALA A 140 32.48 -107.67 -37.99
CA ALA A 140 33.22 -106.48 -38.39
C ALA A 140 32.31 -105.39 -38.98
N GLU A 141 31.28 -105.77 -39.75
CA GLU A 141 30.27 -104.82 -40.24
C GLU A 141 29.40 -104.26 -39.10
N ALA A 142 28.95 -105.10 -38.18
CA ALA A 142 28.23 -104.65 -36.99
C ALA A 142 29.07 -103.68 -36.13
N ALA A 143 30.38 -103.95 -35.98
CA ALA A 143 31.31 -103.06 -35.28
C ALA A 143 31.57 -101.73 -35.99
N ARG A 144 31.47 -101.67 -37.33
CA ARG A 144 31.51 -100.42 -38.10
C ARG A 144 30.23 -99.62 -37.88
N ALA A 145 29.06 -100.23 -38.09
CA ALA A 145 27.75 -99.59 -37.89
C ALA A 145 27.60 -99.02 -36.46
N ALA A 146 28.06 -99.75 -35.44
CA ALA A 146 28.07 -99.27 -34.05
C ALA A 146 29.01 -98.07 -33.82
N ARG A 147 30.16 -98.01 -34.51
CA ARG A 147 31.05 -96.83 -34.47
C ARG A 147 30.44 -95.62 -35.18
N ASP A 148 29.82 -95.82 -36.33
CA ASP A 148 29.24 -94.74 -37.12
C ASP A 148 28.03 -94.12 -36.39
N ALA A 149 27.19 -94.95 -35.74
CA ALA A 149 26.12 -94.50 -34.86
C ALA A 149 26.64 -93.68 -33.66
N ALA A 150 27.68 -94.17 -32.96
CA ALA A 150 28.31 -93.42 -31.86
C ALA A 150 28.99 -92.11 -32.34
N GLY A 151 29.47 -92.07 -33.59
CA GLY A 151 29.98 -90.87 -34.25
C GLY A 151 28.88 -89.84 -34.55
N GLN A 152 27.67 -90.29 -34.90
CA GLN A 152 26.49 -89.43 -35.07
C GLN A 152 26.01 -88.88 -33.73
N GLU A 153 25.82 -89.74 -32.71
CA GLU A 153 25.39 -89.33 -31.37
C GLU A 153 26.36 -88.30 -30.74
N THR A 154 27.67 -88.50 -30.88
CA THR A 154 28.66 -87.54 -30.38
C THR A 154 28.70 -86.23 -31.17
N ALA A 155 28.34 -86.23 -32.46
CA ALA A 155 28.17 -85.00 -33.25
C ALA A 155 26.90 -84.23 -32.84
N GLU A 156 25.78 -84.92 -32.62
CA GLU A 156 24.53 -84.33 -32.14
C GLU A 156 24.69 -83.74 -30.73
N LEU A 157 25.32 -84.48 -29.79
CA LEU A 157 25.64 -83.98 -28.45
C LEU A 157 26.58 -82.76 -28.50
N SER A 158 27.57 -82.75 -29.41
CA SER A 158 28.45 -81.60 -29.62
C SER A 158 27.68 -80.36 -30.07
N GLU A 159 26.73 -80.50 -31.00
CA GLU A 159 25.92 -79.39 -31.48
C GLU A 159 24.91 -78.92 -30.42
N ALA A 160 24.27 -79.84 -29.69
CA ALA A 160 23.41 -79.52 -28.56
C ALA A 160 24.15 -78.73 -27.46
N VAL A 161 25.42 -79.08 -27.18
CA VAL A 161 26.27 -78.33 -26.24
C VAL A 161 26.62 -76.92 -26.76
N LYS A 162 26.83 -76.74 -28.08
CA LYS A 162 27.00 -75.39 -28.65
C LYS A 162 25.73 -74.56 -28.51
N GLN A 163 24.58 -75.13 -28.86
CA GLN A 163 23.27 -74.46 -28.76
C GLN A 163 22.94 -74.09 -27.30
N ALA A 164 23.17 -75.00 -26.35
CA ALA A 164 23.00 -74.73 -24.92
C ALA A 164 23.92 -73.60 -24.40
N ARG A 165 25.19 -73.55 -24.88
CA ARG A 165 26.11 -72.45 -24.56
C ARG A 165 25.68 -71.11 -25.17
N ALA A 166 25.16 -71.12 -26.40
CA ALA A 166 24.63 -69.91 -27.04
C ALA A 166 23.39 -69.39 -26.30
N ALA A 167 22.45 -70.28 -25.95
CA ALA A 167 21.27 -69.93 -25.16
C ALA A 167 21.62 -69.40 -23.76
N ALA A 168 22.59 -70.01 -23.08
CA ALA A 168 23.10 -69.52 -21.80
C ALA A 168 23.77 -68.14 -21.92
N GLY A 169 24.49 -67.89 -23.02
CA GLY A 169 25.06 -66.59 -23.34
C GLY A 169 23.98 -65.51 -23.57
N ALA A 170 22.94 -65.83 -24.32
CA ALA A 170 21.79 -64.94 -24.54
C ALA A 170 21.06 -64.61 -23.23
N ALA A 171 20.70 -65.63 -22.44
CA ALA A 171 20.03 -65.43 -21.15
C ALA A 171 20.88 -64.62 -20.14
N GLN A 172 22.21 -64.74 -20.21
CA GLN A 172 23.12 -63.93 -19.39
C GLN A 172 23.19 -62.46 -19.87
N ALA A 173 23.02 -62.19 -21.17
CA ALA A 173 22.92 -60.84 -21.71
C ALA A 173 21.57 -60.20 -21.37
N GLU A 174 20.45 -60.89 -21.60
CA GLU A 174 19.10 -60.47 -21.18
C GLU A 174 19.05 -60.14 -19.68
N ARG A 175 19.70 -60.96 -18.85
CA ARG A 175 19.84 -60.70 -17.42
C ARG A 175 20.62 -59.40 -17.12
N GLN A 176 21.71 -59.12 -17.84
CA GLN A 176 22.49 -57.90 -17.65
C GLN A 176 21.71 -56.66 -18.09
N GLU A 177 20.94 -56.75 -19.18
CA GLU A 177 20.02 -55.69 -19.61
C GLU A 177 18.91 -55.45 -18.57
N ALA A 178 18.34 -56.52 -18.00
CA ALA A 178 17.35 -56.41 -16.93
C ALA A 178 17.93 -55.82 -15.62
N GLU A 179 19.15 -56.21 -15.23
CA GLU A 179 19.84 -55.64 -14.07
C GLU A 179 20.18 -54.15 -14.28
N ALA A 180 20.54 -53.74 -15.51
CA ALA A 180 20.74 -52.34 -15.88
C ALA A 180 19.42 -51.54 -15.90
N ALA A 181 18.34 -52.10 -16.43
CA ALA A 181 17.03 -51.46 -16.43
C ALA A 181 16.48 -51.27 -15.00
N LEU A 182 16.72 -52.22 -14.10
CA LEU A 182 16.40 -52.08 -12.68
C LEU A 182 17.23 -50.99 -11.98
N ALA A 183 18.46 -50.71 -12.44
CA ALA A 183 19.27 -49.60 -11.95
C ALA A 183 18.74 -48.24 -12.43
N ASP A 184 18.34 -48.10 -13.70
CA ASP A 184 17.66 -46.89 -14.21
C ASP A 184 16.37 -46.60 -13.44
N ILE A 185 15.51 -47.61 -13.27
CA ILE A 185 14.24 -47.48 -12.54
C ILE A 185 14.45 -47.03 -11.09
N ARG A 186 15.49 -47.54 -10.41
CA ARG A 186 15.86 -47.11 -9.04
C ARG A 186 16.34 -45.65 -9.02
N SER A 187 17.26 -45.28 -9.90
CA SER A 187 17.77 -43.90 -10.00
C SER A 187 16.65 -42.90 -10.30
N ARG A 188 15.68 -43.27 -11.14
CA ARG A 188 14.51 -42.45 -11.45
C ARG A 188 13.50 -42.37 -10.30
N LEU A 189 13.32 -43.46 -9.55
CA LEU A 189 12.53 -43.44 -8.31
C LEU A 189 13.16 -42.51 -7.26
N GLU A 190 14.48 -42.60 -7.06
CA GLU A 190 15.24 -41.72 -6.17
C GLU A 190 15.08 -40.24 -6.60
N ALA A 191 15.22 -39.95 -7.89
CA ALA A 191 15.02 -38.61 -8.44
C ALA A 191 13.58 -38.07 -8.26
N GLU A 192 12.55 -38.89 -8.45
CA GLU A 192 11.17 -38.47 -8.17
C GLU A 192 10.89 -38.29 -6.67
N THR A 193 11.44 -39.14 -5.79
CA THR A 193 11.31 -38.92 -4.33
C THR A 193 12.01 -37.64 -3.87
N ALA A 194 13.15 -37.27 -4.48
CA ALA A 194 13.79 -35.98 -4.25
C ALA A 194 12.90 -34.81 -4.72
N ARG A 195 12.31 -34.90 -5.93
CA ARG A 195 11.35 -33.91 -6.43
C ARG A 195 10.12 -33.75 -5.55
N MET A 196 9.61 -34.83 -4.97
CA MET A 196 8.50 -34.77 -4.01
C MET A 196 8.91 -34.05 -2.71
N ALA A 197 10.10 -34.35 -2.17
CA ALA A 197 10.60 -33.65 -0.97
C ALA A 197 10.87 -32.15 -1.23
N GLU A 198 11.40 -31.80 -2.42
CA GLU A 198 11.54 -30.40 -2.86
C GLU A 198 10.18 -29.70 -2.99
N ALA A 199 9.17 -30.38 -3.55
CA ALA A 199 7.82 -29.86 -3.67
C ALA A 199 7.13 -29.66 -2.30
N GLU A 200 7.28 -30.60 -1.36
CA GLU A 200 6.77 -30.47 0.01
C GLU A 200 7.42 -29.30 0.76
N ALA A 201 8.74 -29.13 0.64
CA ALA A 201 9.46 -27.99 1.19
C ALA A 201 9.00 -26.64 0.57
N ALA A 202 8.74 -26.63 -0.74
CA ALA A 202 8.17 -25.47 -1.42
C ALA A 202 6.73 -25.16 -0.96
N PHE A 203 5.89 -26.18 -0.74
CA PHE A 203 4.53 -26.02 -0.22
C PHE A 203 4.51 -25.43 1.19
N GLU A 204 5.35 -25.93 2.11
CA GLU A 204 5.43 -25.34 3.46
C GLU A 204 6.07 -23.93 3.45
N THR A 205 6.95 -23.64 2.50
CA THR A 205 7.45 -22.25 2.27
C THR A 205 6.31 -21.32 1.82
N VAL A 206 5.48 -21.73 0.86
CA VAL A 206 4.29 -20.97 0.41
C VAL A 206 3.26 -20.84 1.54
N ARG A 207 3.11 -21.86 2.38
CA ARG A 207 2.24 -21.84 3.57
C ARG A 207 2.71 -20.82 4.60
N ALA A 208 4.01 -20.76 4.88
CA ALA A 208 4.61 -19.76 5.76
C ALA A 208 4.42 -18.34 5.22
N GLN A 209 4.72 -18.11 3.93
CA GLN A 209 4.47 -16.83 3.25
C GLN A 209 2.98 -16.42 3.29
N THR A 210 2.06 -17.39 3.16
CA THR A 210 0.61 -17.14 3.27
C THR A 210 0.19 -16.74 4.69
N ALA A 211 0.83 -17.30 5.72
CA ALA A 211 0.59 -16.92 7.11
C ALA A 211 1.15 -15.52 7.42
N GLU A 212 2.36 -15.22 6.95
CA GLU A 212 2.99 -13.90 7.06
C GLU A 212 2.17 -12.82 6.36
N ALA A 213 1.69 -13.09 5.14
CA ALA A 213 0.83 -12.18 4.40
C ALA A 213 -0.51 -11.89 5.11
N ARG A 214 -1.06 -12.85 5.86
CA ARG A 214 -2.27 -12.65 6.69
C ARG A 214 -1.98 -11.77 7.90
N ALA A 215 -0.90 -12.04 8.63
CA ALA A 215 -0.49 -11.19 9.76
C ALA A 215 -0.15 -9.75 9.32
N ALA A 216 0.40 -9.59 8.11
CA ALA A 216 0.62 -8.28 7.49
C ALA A 216 -0.70 -7.58 7.14
N LEU A 217 -1.70 -8.29 6.61
CA LEU A 217 -3.04 -7.74 6.35
C LEU A 217 -3.74 -7.31 7.65
N GLU A 218 -3.76 -8.17 8.68
CA GLU A 218 -4.28 -7.84 10.01
C GLU A 218 -3.61 -6.59 10.61
N THR A 219 -2.29 -6.45 10.41
CA THR A 219 -1.52 -5.26 10.82
C THR A 219 -1.92 -4.00 10.03
N VAL A 220 -2.16 -4.12 8.72
CA VAL A 220 -2.63 -3.01 7.87
C VAL A 220 -4.06 -2.60 8.23
N GLU A 221 -4.94 -3.54 8.53
CA GLU A 221 -6.30 -3.26 9.01
C GLU A 221 -6.29 -2.57 10.37
N ALA A 222 -5.50 -3.05 11.34
CA ALA A 222 -5.32 -2.40 12.63
C ALA A 222 -4.67 -1.00 12.55
N LEU A 223 -3.81 -0.76 11.55
CA LEU A 223 -3.28 0.59 11.25
C LEU A 223 -4.37 1.47 10.62
N ARG A 224 -5.17 0.94 9.70
CA ARG A 224 -6.31 1.64 9.10
C ARG A 224 -7.33 2.08 10.16
N GLU A 225 -7.73 1.19 11.07
CA GLU A 225 -8.64 1.53 12.17
C GLU A 225 -8.08 2.67 13.03
N LYS A 226 -6.77 2.63 13.37
CA LYS A 226 -6.10 3.72 14.09
C LYS A 226 -6.12 5.03 13.32
N HIS A 227 -5.90 5.01 12.01
CA HIS A 227 -6.00 6.21 11.17
C HIS A 227 -7.43 6.74 11.05
N GLU A 228 -8.45 5.87 10.93
CA GLU A 228 -9.86 6.28 10.93
C GLU A 228 -10.34 6.79 12.29
N ALA A 229 -9.78 6.29 13.40
CA ALA A 229 -10.01 6.81 14.74
C ALA A 229 -9.33 8.19 14.93
N ALA A 230 -8.07 8.33 14.53
CA ALA A 230 -7.33 9.59 14.57
C ALA A 230 -7.98 10.68 13.68
N ALA A 231 -8.50 10.31 12.50
CA ALA A 231 -9.25 11.21 11.63
C ALA A 231 -10.58 11.67 12.27
N ARG A 232 -11.29 10.77 12.96
CA ARG A 232 -12.49 11.11 13.74
C ARG A 232 -12.16 12.05 14.92
N GLN A 233 -11.07 11.79 15.64
CA GLN A 233 -10.58 12.66 16.71
C GLN A 233 -10.23 14.05 16.17
N ALA A 234 -9.37 14.14 15.14
CA ALA A 234 -8.98 15.41 14.54
C ALA A 234 -10.17 16.19 13.96
N GLY A 235 -11.19 15.51 13.43
CA GLY A 235 -12.46 16.12 13.05
C GLY A 235 -13.20 16.74 14.24
N SER A 236 -13.31 16.02 15.35
CA SER A 236 -13.94 16.54 16.58
C SER A 236 -13.17 17.70 17.23
N GLU A 237 -11.84 17.63 17.24
CA GLU A 237 -10.96 18.70 17.72
C GLU A 237 -11.07 19.95 16.84
N ARG A 238 -11.16 19.77 15.52
CA ARG A 238 -11.42 20.86 14.57
C ARG A 238 -12.78 21.52 14.83
N SER A 239 -13.88 20.75 14.97
CA SER A 239 -15.19 21.33 15.27
C SER A 239 -15.22 22.04 16.62
N ALA A 240 -14.50 21.53 17.63
CA ALA A 240 -14.35 22.21 18.92
C ALA A 240 -13.53 23.51 18.80
N ALA A 241 -12.50 23.55 17.95
CA ALA A 241 -11.73 24.76 17.66
C ALA A 241 -12.55 25.79 16.86
N GLU A 242 -13.33 25.34 15.87
CA GLU A 242 -14.24 26.20 15.09
C GLU A 242 -15.35 26.80 15.99
N SER A 243 -15.90 26.03 16.93
CA SER A 243 -16.81 26.54 17.97
C SER A 243 -16.14 27.62 18.83
N ARG A 244 -14.95 27.33 19.40
CA ARG A 244 -14.21 28.31 20.21
C ARG A 244 -13.88 29.60 19.45
N LEU A 245 -13.64 29.51 18.15
CA LEU A 245 -13.43 30.68 17.28
C LEU A 245 -14.72 31.48 17.01
N ALA A 246 -15.89 30.85 17.06
CA ALA A 246 -17.18 31.56 17.09
C ALA A 246 -17.38 32.22 18.46
N ASP A 247 -17.24 31.47 19.56
CA ASP A 247 -17.38 31.97 20.94
C ASP A 247 -16.50 33.22 21.20
N LEU A 248 -15.27 33.21 20.66
CA LEU A 248 -14.32 34.34 20.74
C LEU A 248 -14.71 35.54 19.87
N ARG A 249 -15.34 35.33 18.70
CA ARG A 249 -15.88 36.43 17.86
C ARG A 249 -17.07 37.08 18.55
N ASP A 250 -18.03 36.28 19.02
CA ASP A 250 -19.19 36.75 19.78
C ASP A 250 -18.74 37.50 21.04
N ALA A 251 -17.66 37.06 21.70
CA ALA A 251 -17.06 37.77 22.84
C ALA A 251 -16.38 39.09 22.41
N GLN A 252 -15.69 39.12 21.27
CA GLN A 252 -15.06 40.33 20.73
C GLN A 252 -16.09 41.38 20.30
N GLU A 253 -17.16 40.98 19.63
CA GLU A 253 -18.26 41.87 19.23
C GLU A 253 -18.94 42.49 20.46
N ARG A 254 -19.32 41.67 21.45
CA ARG A 254 -19.85 42.16 22.74
C ARG A 254 -18.88 43.07 23.49
N ALA A 255 -17.56 42.86 23.37
CA ALA A 255 -16.57 43.75 23.97
C ALA A 255 -16.52 45.12 23.26
N VAL A 256 -16.62 45.14 21.92
CA VAL A 256 -16.69 46.38 21.12
C VAL A 256 -18.00 47.13 21.40
N GLU A 257 -19.12 46.44 21.51
CA GLU A 257 -20.40 47.03 21.93
C GLU A 257 -20.34 47.61 23.35
N ALA A 258 -19.75 46.88 24.30
CA ALA A 258 -19.57 47.35 25.67
C ALA A 258 -18.63 48.57 25.76
N GLU A 259 -17.55 48.60 24.97
CA GLU A 259 -16.65 49.76 24.89
C GLU A 259 -17.36 50.96 24.25
N ARG A 260 -18.12 50.75 23.17
CA ARG A 260 -18.94 51.80 22.55
C ARG A 260 -19.94 52.37 23.54
N ALA A 261 -20.70 51.53 24.24
CA ALA A 261 -21.64 51.95 25.25
C ALA A 261 -20.96 52.61 26.47
N ALA A 262 -19.68 52.32 26.75
CA ALA A 262 -18.89 53.03 27.76
C ALA A 262 -18.46 54.42 27.27
N ARG A 263 -18.01 54.55 26.01
CA ARG A 263 -17.66 55.84 25.37
C ARG A 263 -18.89 56.76 25.26
N GLU A 264 -20.05 56.23 24.87
CA GLU A 264 -21.32 56.99 24.79
C GLU A 264 -21.77 57.47 26.19
N ARG A 265 -21.62 56.65 27.24
CA ARG A 265 -21.85 57.08 28.64
C ARG A 265 -20.83 58.12 29.12
N ALA A 266 -19.56 58.02 28.72
CA ALA A 266 -18.54 58.99 29.08
C ALA A 266 -18.79 60.36 28.42
N ALA A 267 -19.22 60.37 27.15
CA ALA A 267 -19.63 61.59 26.45
C ALA A 267 -20.83 62.27 27.14
N ALA A 268 -21.89 61.51 27.45
CA ALA A 268 -23.06 62.04 28.15
C ALA A 268 -22.72 62.54 29.58
N ALA A 269 -21.74 61.93 30.26
CA ALA A 269 -21.24 62.40 31.55
C ALA A 269 -20.44 63.71 31.42
N GLN A 270 -19.67 63.90 30.35
CA GLN A 270 -18.98 65.15 30.06
C GLN A 270 -19.96 66.27 29.72
N GLU A 271 -20.94 66.02 28.84
CA GLU A 271 -21.99 67.00 28.52
C GLU A 271 -22.78 67.44 29.76
N ALA A 272 -23.04 66.52 30.70
CA ALA A 272 -23.67 66.83 31.98
C ALA A 272 -22.76 67.63 32.93
N ALA A 273 -21.44 67.41 32.90
CA ALA A 273 -20.46 68.19 33.65
C ALA A 273 -20.32 69.61 33.10
N ASP A 274 -20.17 69.76 31.78
CA ASP A 274 -20.08 71.05 31.09
C ASP A 274 -21.36 71.90 31.34
N ALA A 275 -22.53 71.26 31.31
CA ALA A 275 -23.81 71.90 31.66
C ALA A 275 -23.90 72.30 33.14
N ALA A 276 -23.31 71.52 34.05
CA ALA A 276 -23.25 71.85 35.48
C ALA A 276 -22.28 73.02 35.75
N GLU A 277 -21.13 73.08 35.09
CA GLU A 277 -20.21 74.22 35.17
C GLU A 277 -20.83 75.49 34.60
N ALA A 278 -21.51 75.41 33.45
CA ALA A 278 -22.27 76.54 32.90
C ALA A 278 -23.39 77.01 33.86
N GLY A 279 -24.08 76.08 34.52
CA GLY A 279 -25.06 76.37 35.56
C GLY A 279 -24.46 77.05 36.78
N ALA A 280 -23.29 76.61 37.24
CA ALA A 280 -22.55 77.20 38.35
C ALA A 280 -22.05 78.62 38.02
N ALA A 281 -21.52 78.83 36.81
CA ALA A 281 -21.11 80.15 36.32
C ALA A 281 -22.32 81.12 36.23
N ALA A 282 -23.47 80.65 35.75
CA ALA A 282 -24.70 81.44 35.72
C ALA A 282 -25.28 81.74 37.12
N LEU A 283 -25.01 80.90 38.12
CA LEU A 283 -25.31 81.19 39.53
C LEU A 283 -24.33 82.22 40.13
N ALA A 284 -23.03 82.07 39.86
CA ALA A 284 -22.02 83.05 40.30
C ALA A 284 -22.30 84.46 39.75
N GLN A 285 -22.70 84.58 38.48
CA GLN A 285 -23.13 85.86 37.90
C GLN A 285 -24.37 86.45 38.60
N LYS A 286 -25.33 85.59 39.02
CA LYS A 286 -26.52 86.05 39.78
C LYS A 286 -26.17 86.49 41.20
N ILE A 287 -25.19 85.86 41.84
CA ILE A 287 -24.67 86.24 43.16
C ILE A 287 -23.98 87.59 43.06
N ALA A 288 -23.01 87.77 42.15
CA ALA A 288 -22.35 89.05 41.93
C ALA A 288 -23.33 90.18 41.56
N ALA A 289 -24.36 89.88 40.76
CA ALA A 289 -25.42 90.84 40.43
C ALA A 289 -26.41 91.12 41.57
N ALA A 290 -26.44 90.30 42.62
CA ALA A 290 -27.20 90.54 43.85
C ALA A 290 -26.35 91.31 44.88
N GLU A 291 -25.06 90.98 44.99
CA GLU A 291 -24.07 91.70 45.81
C GLU A 291 -23.95 93.17 45.35
N ALA A 292 -23.78 93.42 44.05
CA ALA A 292 -23.76 94.78 43.51
C ALA A 292 -25.06 95.57 43.73
N ARG A 293 -26.22 94.90 43.85
CA ARG A 293 -27.50 95.54 44.25
C ARG A 293 -27.54 95.83 45.74
N HIS A 294 -26.97 94.97 46.57
CA HIS A 294 -26.85 95.17 48.01
C HIS A 294 -25.91 96.34 48.33
N GLU A 295 -24.77 96.44 47.62
CA GLU A 295 -23.87 97.60 47.71
C GLU A 295 -24.54 98.89 47.26
N GLY A 296 -25.30 98.86 46.15
CA GLY A 296 -26.13 99.99 45.72
C GLY A 296 -27.13 100.43 46.79
N LEU A 297 -27.90 99.50 47.36
CA LEU A 297 -28.87 99.80 48.42
C LEU A 297 -28.22 100.30 49.74
N LEU A 298 -26.97 99.93 50.01
CA LEU A 298 -26.19 100.51 51.12
C LEU A 298 -25.76 101.95 50.82
N ALA A 299 -25.37 102.26 49.57
CA ALA A 299 -25.05 103.61 49.15
C ALA A 299 -26.29 104.52 49.16
N ASP A 300 -27.42 104.06 48.61
CA ASP A 300 -28.73 104.73 48.67
C ASP A 300 -29.13 105.00 50.14
N GLY A 301 -28.87 104.04 51.04
CA GLY A 301 -29.11 104.19 52.47
C GLY A 301 -28.23 105.24 53.14
N GLN A 302 -26.94 105.30 52.80
CA GLN A 302 -26.01 106.32 53.30
C GLN A 302 -26.35 107.72 52.77
N GLU A 303 -26.77 107.84 51.50
CA GLU A 303 -27.25 109.10 50.93
C GLU A 303 -28.56 109.56 51.60
N ALA A 304 -29.47 108.64 51.91
CA ALA A 304 -30.68 108.93 52.68
C ALA A 304 -30.40 109.34 54.13
N GLU A 305 -29.42 108.71 54.81
CA GLU A 305 -28.99 109.14 56.16
C GLU A 305 -28.31 110.51 56.14
N ALA A 306 -27.50 110.81 55.11
CA ALA A 306 -26.92 112.14 54.92
C ALA A 306 -27.98 113.21 54.62
N ALA A 307 -28.99 112.90 53.80
CA ALA A 307 -30.13 113.79 53.55
C ALA A 307 -30.96 114.02 54.83
N LEU A 308 -31.16 112.99 55.67
CA LEU A 308 -31.82 113.12 56.97
C LEU A 308 -30.98 113.90 58.00
N ALA A 309 -29.65 113.92 57.87
CA ALA A 309 -28.78 114.79 58.66
C ALA A 309 -28.93 116.26 58.20
N SER A 310 -28.85 116.53 56.89
CA SER A 310 -29.08 117.87 56.31
C SER A 310 -30.44 118.44 56.71
N LEU A 311 -31.51 117.64 56.60
CA LEU A 311 -32.87 118.05 56.99
C LEU A 311 -33.04 118.28 58.48
N ARG A 312 -32.21 117.68 59.35
CA ARG A 312 -32.18 118.00 60.79
C ARG A 312 -31.43 119.30 61.06
N GLU A 313 -30.30 119.52 60.40
CA GLU A 313 -29.51 120.75 60.51
C GLU A 313 -30.29 121.95 59.96
N GLU A 314 -31.03 121.78 58.85
CA GLU A 314 -32.00 122.75 58.33
C GLU A 314 -33.17 123.02 59.30
N LEU A 315 -33.68 122.00 59.99
CA LEU A 315 -34.76 122.14 60.97
C LEU A 315 -34.30 122.86 62.25
N GLU A 316 -33.09 122.57 62.72
CA GLU A 316 -32.46 123.26 63.84
C GLU A 316 -32.12 124.72 63.47
N ALA A 317 -31.63 124.98 62.26
CA ALA A 317 -31.46 126.33 61.74
C ALA A 317 -32.80 127.08 61.61
N ALA A 318 -33.87 126.41 61.17
CA ALA A 318 -35.20 127.01 61.04
C ALA A 318 -35.86 127.30 62.40
N THR A 319 -35.67 126.45 63.41
CA THR A 319 -36.14 126.73 64.78
C THR A 319 -35.31 127.83 65.45
N ALA A 320 -33.99 127.82 65.30
CA ALA A 320 -33.14 128.94 65.76
C ALA A 320 -33.53 130.27 65.09
N ALA A 321 -33.84 130.27 63.78
CA ALA A 321 -34.31 131.45 63.07
C ALA A 321 -35.71 131.91 63.53
N ARG A 322 -36.62 130.97 63.83
CA ARG A 322 -37.94 131.29 64.41
C ARG A 322 -37.79 131.92 65.79
N ASP A 323 -36.97 131.33 66.65
CA ASP A 323 -36.82 131.76 68.05
C ASP A 323 -36.09 133.11 68.13
N ALA A 324 -35.14 133.36 67.22
CA ALA A 324 -34.54 134.69 67.02
C ALA A 324 -35.55 135.72 66.49
N ALA A 325 -36.47 135.34 65.59
CA ALA A 325 -37.52 136.23 65.11
C ALA A 325 -38.60 136.51 66.18
N GLU A 326 -38.87 135.54 67.07
CA GLU A 326 -39.79 135.69 68.20
C GLU A 326 -39.16 136.57 69.31
N LEU A 327 -37.85 136.45 69.55
CA LEU A 327 -37.10 137.37 70.41
C LEU A 327 -37.09 138.79 69.85
N ALA A 328 -36.74 138.96 68.56
CA ALA A 328 -36.75 140.27 67.89
C ALA A 328 -38.15 140.90 67.87
N ARG A 329 -39.21 140.09 67.83
CA ARG A 329 -40.59 140.56 67.99
C ARG A 329 -40.89 141.03 69.42
N GLN A 330 -40.42 140.32 70.44
CA GLN A 330 -40.56 140.74 71.84
C GLN A 330 -39.80 142.04 72.11
N GLU A 331 -38.59 142.20 71.55
CA GLU A 331 -37.83 143.45 71.58
C GLU A 331 -38.57 144.59 70.86
N ALA A 332 -39.19 144.32 69.71
CA ALA A 332 -40.00 145.30 68.97
C ALA A 332 -41.31 145.69 69.72
N GLU A 333 -41.99 144.74 70.37
CA GLU A 333 -43.18 145.01 71.17
C GLU A 333 -42.82 145.80 72.45
N ALA A 334 -41.69 145.49 73.11
CA ALA A 334 -41.15 146.27 74.23
C ALA A 334 -40.74 147.69 73.80
N ALA A 335 -40.07 147.85 72.65
CA ALA A 335 -39.75 149.15 72.08
C ALA A 335 -41.01 149.95 71.67
N ALA A 336 -42.08 149.27 71.25
CA ALA A 336 -43.37 149.89 70.98
C ALA A 336 -44.15 150.26 72.27
N GLU A 337 -43.94 149.58 73.39
CA GLU A 337 -44.48 149.98 74.69
C GLU A 337 -43.71 151.14 75.31
N ASP A 338 -42.37 151.12 75.30
CA ASP A 338 -41.55 152.28 75.70
C ASP A 338 -41.80 153.49 74.77
N GLY A 339 -41.95 153.27 73.46
CA GLY A 339 -42.41 154.28 72.51
C GLY A 339 -43.79 154.86 72.84
N ARG A 340 -44.74 154.04 73.30
CA ARG A 340 -46.07 154.49 73.75
C ARG A 340 -46.02 155.20 75.11
N ALA A 341 -45.15 154.79 76.03
CA ALA A 341 -44.91 155.49 77.29
C ALA A 341 -44.31 156.88 77.04
N ARG A 342 -43.28 156.97 76.18
CA ARG A 342 -42.68 158.24 75.74
C ARG A 342 -43.68 159.13 75.00
N ALA A 343 -44.55 158.56 74.16
CA ALA A 343 -45.62 159.29 73.51
C ALA A 343 -46.67 159.82 74.52
N ALA A 344 -47.02 159.04 75.56
CA ALA A 344 -47.92 159.50 76.61
C ALA A 344 -47.32 160.66 77.43
N THR A 345 -46.04 160.59 77.80
CA THR A 345 -45.35 161.73 78.42
C THR A 345 -45.26 162.93 77.49
N LEU A 346 -44.98 162.74 76.20
CA LEU A 346 -44.94 163.85 75.23
C LEU A 346 -46.33 164.46 74.98
N VAL A 347 -47.41 163.70 75.10
CA VAL A 347 -48.79 164.22 75.00
C VAL A 347 -49.18 165.01 76.24
N GLU A 348 -48.82 164.57 77.45
CA GLU A 348 -49.06 165.36 78.67
C GLU A 348 -48.10 166.56 78.78
N GLU A 349 -46.83 166.46 78.33
CA GLU A 349 -45.94 167.62 78.17
C GLU A 349 -46.47 168.62 77.14
N ALA A 350 -46.96 168.14 75.98
CA ALA A 350 -47.61 168.99 74.99
C ALA A 350 -48.91 169.60 75.51
N ARG A 351 -49.65 168.90 76.37
CA ARG A 351 -50.86 169.41 77.03
C ARG A 351 -50.53 170.44 78.10
N VAL A 352 -49.55 170.21 78.96
CA VAL A 352 -49.07 171.21 79.93
C VAL A 352 -48.57 172.45 79.19
N MET A 353 -47.78 172.27 78.13
CA MET A 353 -47.36 173.36 77.25
C MET A 353 -48.53 174.01 76.49
N ALA A 354 -49.64 173.31 76.23
CA ALA A 354 -50.85 173.89 75.68
C ALA A 354 -51.62 174.71 76.72
N GLU A 355 -51.85 174.18 77.93
CA GLU A 355 -52.48 174.90 79.05
C GLU A 355 -51.64 176.11 79.51
N GLU A 356 -50.30 176.03 79.46
CA GLU A 356 -49.42 177.17 79.69
C GLU A 356 -49.46 178.19 78.54
N ARG A 357 -49.51 177.73 77.28
CA ARG A 357 -49.69 178.62 76.12
C ARG A 357 -51.09 179.24 76.09
N GLU A 358 -52.10 178.56 76.60
CA GLU A 358 -53.47 179.04 76.74
C GLU A 358 -53.53 180.09 77.85
N ARG A 359 -53.03 179.82 79.05
CA ARG A 359 -52.90 180.85 80.11
C ARG A 359 -52.04 182.03 79.68
N ALA A 360 -50.97 181.80 78.90
CA ALA A 360 -50.15 182.87 78.32
C ALA A 360 -50.84 183.58 77.12
N ALA A 361 -51.79 182.94 76.45
CA ALA A 361 -52.62 183.54 75.42
C ALA A 361 -53.77 184.33 76.05
N GLU A 362 -54.43 183.85 77.09
CA GLU A 362 -55.40 184.57 77.92
C GLU A 362 -54.76 185.78 78.58
N ALA A 363 -53.58 185.64 79.20
CA ALA A 363 -52.82 186.76 79.73
C ALA A 363 -52.43 187.77 78.63
N LYS A 364 -52.13 187.30 77.41
CA LYS A 364 -51.93 188.17 76.24
C LYS A 364 -53.24 188.78 75.74
N VAL A 365 -54.38 188.09 75.79
CA VAL A 365 -55.70 188.60 75.39
C VAL A 365 -56.14 189.66 76.38
N VAL A 366 -56.07 189.44 77.69
CA VAL A 366 -56.33 190.47 78.71
C VAL A 366 -55.36 191.65 78.56
N ALA A 367 -54.08 191.41 78.26
CA ALA A 367 -53.13 192.50 77.97
C ALA A 367 -53.39 193.21 76.63
N LEU A 368 -53.94 192.52 75.63
CA LEU A 368 -54.31 193.06 74.32
C LEU A 368 -55.69 193.73 74.33
N GLU A 369 -56.59 193.34 75.22
CA GLU A 369 -57.88 193.98 75.51
C GLU A 369 -57.66 195.22 76.37
N ALA A 370 -56.75 195.18 77.35
CA ALA A 370 -56.25 196.38 78.01
C ALA A 370 -55.58 197.34 77.00
N ARG A 371 -54.73 196.82 76.09
CA ARG A 371 -54.18 197.60 74.98
C ARG A 371 -55.23 198.03 73.95
N ALA A 372 -56.31 197.30 73.74
CA ALA A 372 -57.37 197.65 72.79
C ALA A 372 -58.36 198.66 73.39
N ALA A 373 -58.57 198.65 74.70
CA ALA A 373 -59.27 199.72 75.42
C ALA A 373 -58.44 201.00 75.45
N GLN A 374 -57.13 200.88 75.72
CA GLN A 374 -56.17 201.99 75.61
C GLN A 374 -56.14 202.54 74.18
N LEU A 375 -55.95 201.68 73.17
CA LEU A 375 -55.97 202.06 71.76
C LEU A 375 -57.35 202.50 71.29
N ALA A 376 -58.46 202.07 71.87
CA ALA A 376 -59.79 202.60 71.55
C ALA A 376 -59.93 204.05 72.03
N ALA A 377 -59.45 204.36 73.24
CA ALA A 377 -59.37 205.74 73.74
C ALA A 377 -58.41 206.59 72.87
N ASP A 378 -57.23 206.05 72.54
CA ASP A 378 -56.23 206.74 71.71
C ASP A 378 -56.71 206.90 70.25
N ILE A 379 -57.49 205.96 69.71
CA ILE A 379 -58.09 206.02 68.36
C ILE A 379 -59.35 206.89 68.34
N GLU A 380 -60.13 206.98 69.43
CA GLU A 380 -61.21 207.97 69.52
C GLU A 380 -60.66 209.40 69.64
N ALA A 381 -59.53 209.57 70.33
CA ALA A 381 -58.75 210.80 70.30
C ALA A 381 -58.18 211.10 68.90
N ALA A 382 -57.53 210.13 68.26
CA ALA A 382 -56.88 210.30 66.95
C ALA A 382 -57.87 210.42 65.78
N ARG A 383 -59.05 209.80 65.83
CA ARG A 383 -60.10 209.96 64.79
C ARG A 383 -60.71 211.35 64.73
N ARG A 384 -60.40 212.24 65.68
CA ARG A 384 -60.66 213.69 65.56
C ARG A 384 -59.65 214.40 64.64
N LEU A 385 -58.60 213.72 64.17
CA LEU A 385 -57.51 214.28 63.36
C LEU A 385 -57.15 213.40 62.13
N LEU A 386 -58.10 213.37 61.18
CA LEU A 386 -57.86 213.20 59.73
C LEU A 386 -57.58 211.75 59.21
N PRO A 387 -57.69 211.48 57.88
CA PRO A 387 -58.43 210.29 57.44
C PRO A 387 -57.68 209.23 56.61
N ALA A 388 -58.30 208.04 56.62
CA ALA A 388 -58.48 207.09 55.52
C ALA A 388 -57.46 207.01 54.35
N THR A 389 -56.63 205.97 54.41
CA THR A 389 -56.33 205.03 53.31
C THR A 389 -56.13 203.64 53.93
N ALA A 390 -56.16 202.49 53.26
CA ALA A 390 -56.81 201.95 52.06
C ALA A 390 -56.00 200.70 51.67
N ALA A 391 -56.66 199.63 51.23
CA ALA A 391 -56.07 198.55 50.43
C ALA A 391 -55.12 197.54 51.17
N PRO A 392 -54.80 196.37 50.55
CA PRO A 392 -54.90 195.07 51.25
C PRO A 392 -53.72 194.10 50.91
N MET A 393 -53.97 192.77 50.95
CA MET A 393 -53.18 191.69 50.30
C MET A 393 -51.83 191.35 50.98
N THR A 394 -51.24 190.13 50.91
CA THR A 394 -51.62 188.78 50.42
C THR A 394 -50.74 187.72 51.15
N GLU A 395 -50.55 186.42 50.84
CA GLU A 395 -50.87 185.46 49.73
C GLU A 395 -51.17 184.06 50.41
N ALA A 396 -51.76 183.01 49.80
CA ALA A 396 -51.19 181.94 48.93
C ALA A 396 -49.89 181.26 49.47
N ALA A 397 -49.60 179.95 49.34
CA ALA A 397 -50.32 178.72 48.89
C ALA A 397 -49.51 177.49 49.43
N ASP A 398 -49.57 176.21 49.01
CA ASP A 398 -50.16 175.56 47.82
C ASP A 398 -50.44 174.03 47.98
N THR A 399 -51.17 173.52 46.99
CA THR A 399 -51.69 172.18 46.58
C THR A 399 -50.92 170.85 46.86
N ALA A 400 -51.65 169.77 47.23
CA ALA A 400 -52.25 168.68 46.41
C ALA A 400 -51.51 168.12 45.14
N PRO A 401 -51.96 167.04 44.41
CA PRO A 401 -52.71 165.80 44.77
C PRO A 401 -52.07 164.41 44.30
N PRO A 402 -52.53 163.57 43.29
CA PRO A 402 -53.02 162.19 43.57
C PRO A 402 -52.69 161.00 42.58
N GLU A 403 -53.25 159.80 42.87
CA GLU A 403 -53.80 158.75 41.95
C GLU A 403 -52.88 157.81 41.08
N PRO A 404 -53.42 156.71 40.44
CA PRO A 404 -52.68 155.45 40.16
C PRO A 404 -52.64 154.99 38.67
N ASP A 405 -52.12 153.79 38.38
CA ASP A 405 -52.86 152.70 37.66
C ASP A 405 -52.14 151.31 37.67
N ALA A 406 -52.78 150.27 37.13
CA ALA A 406 -52.27 148.88 36.97
C ALA A 406 -52.42 148.39 35.48
N PRO A 407 -52.50 147.08 35.09
CA PRO A 407 -51.99 145.81 35.64
C PRO A 407 -51.24 144.92 34.59
N ALA A 408 -50.61 143.79 34.99
CA ALA A 408 -50.52 142.53 34.19
C ALA A 408 -49.83 141.35 34.93
N LEU A 409 -50.15 140.11 34.53
CA LEU A 409 -49.67 138.80 35.01
C LEU A 409 -49.15 137.97 33.80
N PRO A 410 -48.70 136.69 33.95
CA PRO A 410 -47.59 136.14 34.73
C PRO A 410 -46.69 135.28 33.77
N PRO A 411 -46.44 133.97 33.97
CA PRO A 411 -45.63 133.26 34.98
C PRO A 411 -44.32 132.69 34.38
N GLY A 412 -43.57 131.83 35.11
CA GLY A 412 -42.75 130.80 34.43
C GLY A 412 -41.34 130.50 34.96
N THR A 413 -41.16 130.19 36.25
CA THR A 413 -39.87 129.69 36.77
C THR A 413 -39.57 128.25 36.30
N ARG A 414 -38.52 128.07 35.49
CA ARG A 414 -37.80 126.80 35.31
C ARG A 414 -36.29 127.05 35.22
N PRO A 415 -35.45 126.49 36.10
CA PRO A 415 -34.01 126.49 35.91
C PRO A 415 -33.59 125.51 34.80
N ALA A 416 -32.44 125.75 34.18
CA ALA A 416 -31.99 125.03 32.99
C ALA A 416 -31.39 123.65 33.29
N PHE A 417 -31.60 122.70 32.38
CA PHE A 417 -30.63 121.62 32.17
C PHE A 417 -29.33 122.24 31.67
N ARG A 418 -28.20 121.96 32.33
CA ARG A 418 -26.88 122.30 31.79
C ARG A 418 -26.51 121.27 30.72
N ALA A 419 -26.36 121.73 29.48
CA ALA A 419 -25.62 121.00 28.47
C ALA A 419 -24.15 120.83 28.90
N GLY A 420 -23.48 119.82 28.32
CA GLY A 420 -22.01 119.74 28.37
C GLY A 420 -21.36 120.92 27.66
N ALA A 421 -20.03 121.06 27.79
CA ALA A 421 -19.29 122.09 27.07
C ALA A 421 -19.49 121.90 25.55
N ALA A 422 -20.00 122.94 24.88
CA ALA A 422 -20.39 122.85 23.48
C ALA A 422 -19.19 122.43 22.59
N PRO A 423 -19.36 121.45 21.69
CA PRO A 423 -18.30 121.02 20.81
C PRO A 423 -17.84 122.17 19.90
N PRO A 424 -16.53 122.30 19.60
CA PRO A 424 -16.03 123.38 18.76
C PRO A 424 -16.66 123.30 17.36
N ALA A 425 -17.03 124.45 16.78
CA ALA A 425 -17.83 124.52 15.56
C ALA A 425 -17.26 123.71 14.37
N GLU A 426 -15.93 123.62 14.25
CA GLU A 426 -15.27 122.79 13.23
C GLU A 426 -15.56 121.28 13.40
N ALA A 427 -15.68 120.80 14.64
CA ALA A 427 -16.08 119.41 14.91
C ALA A 427 -17.56 119.18 14.58
N VAL A 428 -18.42 120.17 14.84
CA VAL A 428 -19.85 120.13 14.48
C VAL A 428 -20.04 120.07 12.97
N ALA A 429 -19.47 121.01 12.22
CA ALA A 429 -19.57 121.05 10.76
C ALA A 429 -18.97 119.79 10.10
N ARG A 430 -17.86 119.25 10.63
CA ARG A 430 -17.33 117.96 10.17
C ARG A 430 -18.30 116.81 10.46
N ALA A 431 -18.82 116.70 11.68
CA ALA A 431 -19.74 115.61 12.02
C ALA A 431 -21.05 115.66 11.22
N VAL A 432 -21.57 116.86 10.92
CA VAL A 432 -22.77 117.07 10.09
C VAL A 432 -22.51 116.73 8.62
N SER A 433 -21.35 117.12 8.07
CA SER A 433 -21.00 116.81 6.68
C SER A 433 -20.58 115.34 6.45
N GLU A 434 -20.02 114.66 7.46
CA GLU A 434 -19.71 113.22 7.42
C GLU A 434 -20.92 112.32 7.71
N ALA A 435 -22.00 112.83 8.30
CA ALA A 435 -23.13 112.01 8.72
C ALA A 435 -24.01 111.52 7.55
N PRO A 436 -24.17 110.18 7.36
CA PRO A 436 -25.00 109.64 6.29
C PRO A 436 -26.46 110.04 6.47
N GLY A 437 -27.11 110.40 5.36
CA GLY A 437 -28.50 110.87 5.31
C GLY A 437 -28.67 112.41 5.27
N LEU A 438 -27.67 113.20 5.67
CA LEU A 438 -27.78 114.68 5.60
C LEU A 438 -27.37 115.28 4.25
N ALA A 439 -26.89 114.46 3.30
CA ALA A 439 -26.54 114.91 1.96
C ALA A 439 -27.73 115.48 1.18
N GLU A 440 -28.96 115.00 1.47
CA GLU A 440 -30.21 115.38 0.80
C GLU A 440 -30.93 116.57 1.44
N ALA A 441 -30.61 116.91 2.69
CA ALA A 441 -31.19 118.06 3.40
C ALA A 441 -30.79 119.40 2.74
N SER A 442 -31.64 120.43 2.81
CA SER A 442 -31.27 121.75 2.28
C SER A 442 -30.07 122.35 3.03
N GLN A 443 -29.40 123.32 2.41
CA GLN A 443 -28.27 124.02 3.05
C GLN A 443 -28.72 124.84 4.27
N ALA A 444 -29.97 125.31 4.29
CA ALA A 444 -30.55 126.03 5.43
C ALA A 444 -30.80 125.10 6.62
N GLU A 445 -31.40 123.92 6.40
CA GLU A 445 -31.60 122.92 7.46
C GLU A 445 -30.28 122.40 8.03
N ARG A 446 -29.25 122.22 7.17
CA ARG A 446 -27.90 121.84 7.64
C ARG A 446 -27.25 122.94 8.49
N ALA A 447 -27.32 124.20 8.06
CA ALA A 447 -26.79 125.32 8.84
C ALA A 447 -27.53 125.51 10.19
N GLU A 448 -28.84 125.29 10.22
CA GLU A 448 -29.64 125.34 11.46
C GLU A 448 -29.34 124.16 12.39
N LEU A 449 -29.11 122.95 11.85
CA LEU A 449 -28.64 121.81 12.63
C LEU A 449 -27.25 122.08 13.24
N GLU A 450 -26.31 122.61 12.44
CA GLU A 450 -24.98 123.01 12.92
C GLU A 450 -25.06 124.09 14.01
N ARG A 451 -25.97 125.07 13.87
CA ARG A 451 -26.23 126.09 14.90
C ARG A 451 -26.72 125.47 16.21
N LEU A 452 -27.76 124.63 16.16
CA LEU A 452 -28.33 124.00 17.36
C LEU A 452 -27.33 123.06 18.07
N LEU A 453 -26.54 122.30 17.31
CA LEU A 453 -25.48 121.45 17.85
C LEU A 453 -24.32 122.29 18.45
N GLY A 454 -23.97 123.41 17.81
CA GLY A 454 -22.97 124.37 18.31
C GLY A 454 -23.43 125.15 19.55
N GLU A 455 -24.74 125.30 19.74
CA GLU A 455 -25.36 125.81 20.97
C GLU A 455 -25.46 124.75 22.09
N GLY A 456 -24.97 123.52 21.84
CA GLY A 456 -24.92 122.44 22.82
C GLY A 456 -26.21 121.61 22.91
N MET A 457 -27.13 121.72 21.96
CA MET A 457 -28.33 120.87 21.94
C MET A 457 -27.97 119.42 21.62
N CYS A 458 -28.60 118.48 22.33
CA CYS A 458 -28.39 117.05 22.14
C CYS A 458 -28.73 116.62 20.70
N ALA A 459 -27.86 115.82 20.07
CA ALA A 459 -28.04 115.35 18.69
C ALA A 459 -29.42 114.74 18.33
N PRO A 460 -30.09 113.92 19.17
CA PRO A 460 -31.43 113.41 18.83
C PRO A 460 -32.50 114.52 18.78
N ASP A 461 -32.37 115.55 19.63
CA ASP A 461 -33.35 116.61 19.75
C ASP A 461 -33.11 117.74 18.75
N ALA A 462 -31.85 118.02 18.40
CA ALA A 462 -31.50 118.90 17.27
C ALA A 462 -32.03 118.31 15.95
N LEU A 463 -31.81 117.01 15.68
CA LEU A 463 -32.38 116.33 14.51
C LEU A 463 -33.91 116.35 14.49
N ARG A 464 -34.57 116.07 15.63
CA ARG A 464 -36.03 116.12 15.73
C ARG A 464 -36.58 117.53 15.53
N THR A 465 -35.89 118.56 16.02
CA THR A 465 -36.29 119.96 15.88
C THR A 465 -36.25 120.43 14.43
N VAL A 466 -35.17 120.09 13.70
CA VAL A 466 -35.00 120.52 12.29
C VAL A 466 -35.84 119.69 11.32
N PHE A 467 -35.84 118.36 11.46
CA PHE A 467 -36.41 117.44 10.46
C PHE A 467 -37.72 116.76 10.89
N GLY A 468 -38.25 117.07 12.08
CA GLY A 468 -39.45 116.43 12.67
C GLY A 468 -39.27 114.96 13.08
N GLY A 469 -38.20 114.30 12.64
CA GLY A 469 -37.93 112.89 12.85
C GLY A 469 -36.43 112.57 12.92
N ILE A 470 -36.10 111.37 13.41
CA ILE A 470 -34.72 110.97 13.69
C ILE A 470 -34.32 109.83 12.75
N ASN A 471 -33.46 110.12 11.77
CA ASN A 471 -32.76 109.08 11.04
C ASN A 471 -31.72 108.41 11.96
N ARG A 472 -31.92 107.11 12.24
CA ARG A 472 -31.09 106.35 13.19
C ARG A 472 -29.63 106.22 12.76
N GLN A 473 -29.34 106.21 11.45
CA GLN A 473 -27.96 106.15 10.96
C GLN A 473 -27.25 107.48 11.17
N THR A 474 -27.91 108.59 10.81
CA THR A 474 -27.43 109.96 11.05
C THR A 474 -27.16 110.21 12.53
N LEU A 475 -28.10 109.84 13.41
CA LEU A 475 -27.97 110.01 14.86
C LEU A 475 -26.77 109.23 15.43
N VAL A 476 -26.59 107.96 15.02
CA VAL A 476 -25.45 107.15 15.47
C VAL A 476 -24.12 107.74 14.98
N SER A 477 -24.09 108.35 13.80
CA SER A 477 -22.91 109.05 13.29
C SER A 477 -22.59 110.31 14.10
N LEU A 478 -23.59 111.17 14.35
CA LEU A 478 -23.41 112.40 15.13
C LEU A 478 -22.99 112.12 16.58
N ILE A 479 -23.60 111.13 17.25
CA ILE A 479 -23.19 110.69 18.60
C ILE A 479 -21.75 110.11 18.60
N ARG A 480 -21.30 109.51 17.49
CA ARG A 480 -19.93 109.00 17.37
C ARG A 480 -18.90 110.11 17.11
N GLY A 481 -19.28 111.17 16.39
CA GLY A 481 -18.40 112.29 16.04
C GLY A 481 -18.33 113.39 17.10
N LEU A 482 -19.44 113.68 17.78
CA LEU A 482 -19.57 114.76 18.79
C LEU A 482 -19.60 114.24 20.23
N GLY A 483 -19.69 112.92 20.42
CA GLY A 483 -19.82 112.28 21.72
C GLY A 483 -21.28 112.09 22.14
N ARG A 484 -21.47 111.57 23.36
CA ARG A 484 -22.79 111.43 23.98
C ARG A 484 -23.11 112.72 24.72
N CYS A 485 -24.13 113.43 24.24
CA CYS A 485 -24.78 114.53 24.94
C CYS A 485 -25.60 113.99 26.13
#